data_AF-A0A9D4Q0W0-F1
#
_entry.id   AF-A0A9D4Q0W0-F1
#
_cell.length_a   1.000
_cell.length_b   1.000
_cell.length_c   1.000
_cell.angle_alpha   90.00
_cell.angle_beta   90.00
_cell.angle_gamma   90.00
#
_symmetry.space_group_name_H-M   'P 1'
#
loop_
_entity.id
_entity.type
_entity.pdbx_description
1 polymer ?
#
loop_
_entity_poly.entity_id
_entity_poly.type
_entity_poly.pdbx_seq_one_letter_code
_entity_poly.pdbx_strand_id
1 'polypeptide(L)'
;MKSNHGFEQNAEISLPPDIVGSESSSDVLVREGSNVTLSCRAKGYPAPRITWRREDGTPIAVGNWQEQLGSAADNVSYEGEELSITKVSRLHMGPYLCIASNGVPSPVSRRILLQVHCATI
;
A
#
# COMPACT_ATOMS: atom_id res chain seq x y z
N MET A 1 43.18 -28.14 26.29
CA MET A 1 41.83 -27.83 26.82
C MET A 1 41.64 -26.32 26.86
N LYS A 2 40.87 -25.76 25.92
CA LYS A 2 40.11 -24.52 26.15
C LYS A 2 38.76 -24.72 25.44
N SER A 3 37.73 -24.74 26.27
CA SER A 3 36.33 -24.98 25.92
C SER A 3 35.82 -23.89 24.98
N ASN A 4 35.22 -24.29 23.86
CA ASN A 4 34.38 -23.40 23.05
C ASN A 4 33.01 -23.33 23.74
N HIS A 5 32.73 -22.24 24.45
CA HIS A 5 31.39 -21.94 24.94
C HIS A 5 30.67 -20.99 23.97
N GLY A 6 29.74 -21.58 23.23
CA GLY A 6 28.41 -21.07 22.88
C GLY A 6 28.27 -19.62 22.42
N PHE A 7 28.14 -19.43 21.11
CA PHE A 7 27.27 -18.37 20.62
C PHE A 7 25.82 -18.80 20.92
N GLU A 8 25.22 -18.29 21.99
CA GLU A 8 23.76 -18.25 22.09
C GLU A 8 23.27 -17.26 21.04
N GLN A 9 22.99 -17.76 19.83
CA GLN A 9 22.19 -16.99 18.88
C GLN A 9 20.75 -17.04 19.38
N ASN A 10 20.35 -15.99 20.09
CA ASN A 10 18.96 -15.71 20.36
C ASN A 10 18.31 -15.35 19.01
N ALA A 11 17.88 -16.37 18.25
CA ALA A 11 17.24 -16.16 16.96
C ALA A 11 15.84 -15.59 17.20
N GLU A 12 15.68 -14.27 17.04
CA GLU A 12 14.37 -13.66 16.95
C GLU A 12 13.63 -14.27 15.75
N ILE A 13 12.52 -14.96 16.03
CA ILE A 13 11.68 -15.56 15.00
C ILE A 13 11.09 -14.42 14.19
N SER A 14 11.50 -14.28 12.94
CA SER A 14 10.90 -13.36 11.97
C SER A 14 10.02 -14.12 10.98
N LEU A 15 8.89 -13.52 10.61
CA LEU A 15 7.95 -14.06 9.64
C LEU A 15 7.83 -13.07 8.48
N PRO A 16 7.96 -13.52 7.22
CA PRO A 16 7.79 -12.65 6.06
C PRO A 16 6.37 -12.07 6.03
N PRO A 17 6.17 -10.92 5.36
CA PRO A 17 4.86 -10.32 5.22
C PRO A 17 3.97 -11.17 4.31
N ASP A 18 2.69 -11.31 4.67
CA ASP A 18 1.66 -12.00 3.89
C ASP A 18 0.39 -11.14 3.86
N ILE A 19 -0.12 -10.82 2.66
CA ILE A 19 -1.31 -9.98 2.49
C ILE A 19 -2.57 -10.82 2.69
N VAL A 20 -3.39 -10.42 3.64
CA VAL A 20 -4.67 -11.05 3.94
C VAL A 20 -5.70 -10.60 2.90
N GLY A 21 -5.82 -11.39 1.83
CA GLY A 21 -6.66 -11.06 0.67
C GLY A 21 -8.15 -10.89 0.98
N SER A 22 -8.66 -11.54 2.02
CA SER A 22 -10.06 -11.40 2.47
C SER A 22 -10.35 -10.10 3.20
N GLU A 23 -9.31 -9.43 3.72
CA GLU A 23 -9.42 -8.15 4.44
C GLU A 23 -8.88 -6.98 3.59
N SER A 24 -8.37 -7.28 2.39
CA SER A 24 -7.83 -6.31 1.46
C SER A 24 -8.77 -6.13 0.28
N SER A 25 -8.81 -4.93 -0.29
CA SER A 25 -9.64 -4.65 -1.45
C SER A 25 -9.21 -5.48 -2.66
N SER A 26 -10.19 -5.84 -3.48
CA SER A 26 -10.01 -6.27 -4.87
C SER A 26 -10.19 -5.07 -5.80
N ASP A 27 -10.23 -5.30 -7.11
CA ASP A 27 -10.60 -4.27 -8.08
C ASP A 27 -11.92 -3.57 -7.72
N VAL A 28 -11.95 -2.25 -7.88
CA VAL A 28 -13.06 -1.38 -7.47
C VAL A 28 -13.56 -0.58 -8.66
N LEU A 29 -14.89 -0.57 -8.83
CA LEU A 29 -15.59 0.32 -9.75
C LEU A 29 -16.33 1.38 -8.93
N VAL A 30 -16.03 2.66 -9.16
CA VAL A 30 -16.62 3.78 -8.42
C VAL A 30 -17.17 4.84 -9.36
N ARG A 31 -18.24 5.53 -8.93
CA ARG A 31 -18.84 6.64 -9.67
C ARG A 31 -17.99 7.90 -9.54
N GLU A 32 -17.76 8.59 -10.65
CA GLU A 32 -17.09 9.89 -10.69
C GLU A 32 -17.73 10.89 -9.70
N GLY A 33 -16.89 11.60 -8.95
CA GLY A 33 -17.26 12.53 -7.89
C GLY A 33 -17.51 11.90 -6.51
N SER A 34 -17.54 10.56 -6.40
CA SER A 34 -17.70 9.87 -5.11
C SER A 34 -16.39 9.81 -4.33
N ASN A 35 -16.43 9.28 -3.11
CA ASN A 35 -15.22 8.93 -2.36
C ASN A 35 -14.99 7.41 -2.46
N VAL A 36 -13.73 6.99 -2.44
CA VAL A 36 -13.34 5.58 -2.40
C VAL A 36 -12.25 5.38 -1.36
N THR A 37 -12.29 4.25 -0.66
CA THR A 37 -11.23 3.79 0.24
C THR A 37 -10.75 2.42 -0.22
N LEU A 38 -9.46 2.29 -0.49
CA LEU A 38 -8.81 1.01 -0.78
C LEU A 38 -8.16 0.50 0.50
N SER A 39 -8.46 -0.72 0.90
CA SER A 39 -7.89 -1.36 2.10
C SER A 39 -6.82 -2.38 1.74
N CYS A 40 -5.81 -2.52 2.60
CA CYS A 40 -4.80 -3.55 2.49
C CYS A 40 -4.29 -3.94 3.87
N ARG A 41 -4.36 -5.23 4.16
CA ARG A 41 -4.05 -5.82 5.46
C ARG A 41 -3.00 -6.89 5.27
N ALA A 42 -1.97 -6.89 6.11
CA ALA A 42 -0.92 -7.90 6.05
C ALA A 42 -0.54 -8.36 7.45
N LYS A 43 -0.12 -9.62 7.54
CA LYS A 43 0.43 -10.25 8.74
C LYS A 43 1.91 -10.56 8.52
N GLY A 44 2.66 -10.68 9.61
CA GLY A 44 4.10 -10.93 9.58
C GLY A 44 4.72 -10.53 10.91
N TYR A 45 6.00 -10.86 11.10
CA TYR A 45 6.74 -10.44 12.28
C TYR A 45 8.16 -9.98 11.91
N PRO A 46 8.56 -8.74 12.22
CA PRO A 46 7.75 -7.67 12.83
C PRO A 46 6.48 -7.32 12.02
N ALA A 47 5.53 -6.61 12.62
CA ALA A 47 4.28 -6.25 11.94
C ALA A 47 4.58 -5.48 10.64
N PRO A 48 4.01 -5.87 9.48
CA PRO A 48 4.30 -5.19 8.22
C PRO A 48 3.75 -3.77 8.17
N ARG A 49 4.57 -2.85 7.63
CA ARG A 49 4.13 -1.53 7.21
C ARG A 49 3.53 -1.62 5.81
N ILE A 50 2.41 -0.94 5.62
CA ILE A 50 1.72 -0.87 4.32
C ILE A 50 2.05 0.46 3.64
N THR A 51 2.48 0.38 2.39
CA THR A 51 2.65 1.54 1.50
C THR A 51 1.89 1.32 0.19
N TRP A 52 1.38 2.42 -0.35
CA TRP A 52 0.62 2.46 -1.58
C TRP A 52 1.38 3.27 -2.62
N ARG A 53 1.37 2.79 -3.87
CA ARG A 53 1.85 3.55 -5.02
C ARG A 53 0.98 3.27 -6.24
N ARG A 54 0.98 4.19 -7.20
CA ARG A 54 0.46 3.87 -8.54
C ARG A 54 1.50 3.05 -9.29
N GLU A 55 1.05 2.06 -10.05
CA GLU A 55 1.93 1.23 -10.87
C GLU A 55 2.57 2.04 -12.02
N ASP A 56 1.91 3.11 -12.47
CA ASP A 56 2.41 4.04 -13.48
C ASP A 56 3.46 5.05 -12.95
N GLY A 57 3.77 5.01 -11.66
CA GLY A 57 4.73 5.91 -11.01
C GLY A 57 4.25 7.33 -10.78
N THR A 58 2.99 7.65 -11.12
CA THR A 58 2.43 8.98 -10.83
C THR A 58 2.10 9.12 -9.34
N PRO A 59 2.24 10.33 -8.75
CA PRO A 59 1.85 10.56 -7.37
C PRO A 59 0.37 10.27 -7.13
N ILE A 60 0.05 9.72 -5.96
CA ILE A 60 -1.34 9.53 -5.55
C ILE A 60 -1.89 10.88 -5.08
N ALA A 61 -2.76 11.50 -5.89
CA ALA A 61 -3.51 12.68 -5.49
C ALA A 61 -4.56 12.30 -4.43
N VAL A 62 -4.32 12.67 -3.16
CA VAL A 62 -5.28 12.53 -2.07
C VAL A 62 -5.79 13.92 -1.64
N GLY A 63 -7.11 14.08 -1.48
CA GLY A 63 -7.70 15.32 -0.99
C GLY A 63 -7.48 16.55 -1.89
N ASN A 64 -7.11 17.69 -1.29
CA ASN A 64 -6.79 18.93 -2.01
C ASN A 64 -5.39 18.83 -2.66
N TRP A 65 -5.32 18.11 -3.77
CA TRP A 65 -4.12 17.85 -4.58
C TRP A 65 -3.32 19.10 -4.99
N GLN A 66 -3.90 20.30 -4.90
CA GLN A 66 -3.27 21.57 -5.25
C GLN A 66 -2.11 21.97 -4.31
N GLU A 67 -2.07 21.49 -3.07
CA GLU A 67 -0.98 21.80 -2.11
C GLU A 67 0.23 20.86 -2.24
N GLN A 68 0.08 19.69 -2.83
CA GLN A 68 1.16 18.68 -2.97
C GLN A 68 2.00 18.83 -4.25
N LEU A 69 1.59 19.71 -5.17
CA LEU A 69 2.32 19.99 -6.41
C LEU A 69 3.59 20.85 -6.22
N GLY A 70 3.80 21.41 -5.03
CA GLY A 70 4.99 22.22 -4.70
C GLY A 70 6.18 21.43 -4.17
N SER A 71 5.98 20.18 -3.73
CA SER A 71 7.03 19.28 -3.24
C SER A 71 7.32 18.20 -4.28
N ALA A 72 7.98 18.59 -5.36
CA ALA A 72 8.45 17.63 -6.35
C ALA A 72 9.41 16.62 -5.71
N ALA A 73 9.10 15.34 -5.94
CA ALA A 73 10.01 14.21 -6.15
C ALA A 73 10.23 13.13 -5.06
N ASP A 74 9.89 13.34 -3.78
CA ASP A 74 10.31 12.33 -2.76
C ASP A 74 9.18 11.50 -2.10
N ASN A 75 7.90 11.86 -2.25
CA ASN A 75 6.77 11.11 -1.67
C ASN A 75 5.79 10.60 -2.74
N VAL A 76 6.25 9.67 -3.58
CA VAL A 76 5.41 8.93 -4.57
C VAL A 76 4.53 7.87 -3.88
N SER A 77 4.74 7.63 -2.58
CA SER A 77 4.02 6.62 -1.81
C SER A 77 3.14 7.22 -0.71
N TYR A 78 1.95 6.65 -0.54
CA TYR A 78 1.07 6.91 0.59
C TYR A 78 1.21 5.78 1.62
N GLU A 79 1.15 6.08 2.91
CA GLU A 79 1.32 5.07 3.95
C GLU A 79 0.05 4.89 4.78
N GLY A 80 -0.24 3.64 5.13
CA GLY A 80 -1.43 3.27 5.91
C GLY A 80 -2.14 2.06 5.33
N GLU A 81 -2.88 1.35 6.17
CA GLU A 81 -3.70 0.20 5.74
C GLU A 81 -4.84 0.62 4.80
N GLU A 82 -5.28 1.88 4.87
CA GLU A 82 -6.36 2.43 4.06
C GLU A 82 -5.89 3.65 3.26
N LEU A 83 -6.11 3.63 1.94
CA LEU A 83 -5.93 4.76 1.05
C LEU A 83 -7.29 5.36 0.69
N SER A 84 -7.58 6.55 1.21
CA SER A 84 -8.82 7.27 0.93
C SER A 84 -8.64 8.36 -0.14
N ILE A 85 -9.39 8.25 -1.24
CA ILE A 85 -9.41 9.22 -2.34
C ILE A 85 -10.80 9.84 -2.39
N THR A 86 -10.87 11.16 -2.20
CA THR A 86 -12.14 11.90 -2.19
C THR A 86 -12.41 12.52 -3.55
N LYS A 87 -13.69 12.65 -3.92
CA LYS A 87 -14.14 13.22 -5.21
C LYS A 87 -13.38 12.64 -6.41
N VAL A 88 -13.35 11.31 -6.51
CA VAL A 88 -12.62 10.59 -7.56
C VAL A 88 -13.00 11.08 -8.96
N SER A 89 -11.99 11.35 -9.77
CA SER A 89 -12.08 11.65 -11.19
C SER A 89 -11.35 10.59 -12.02
N ARG A 90 -11.52 10.64 -13.35
CA ARG A 90 -10.82 9.74 -14.28
C ARG A 90 -9.29 9.79 -14.19
N LEU A 91 -8.72 10.87 -13.67
CA LEU A 91 -7.27 10.97 -13.43
C LEU A 91 -6.80 10.02 -12.32
N HIS A 92 -7.68 9.66 -11.39
CA HIS A 92 -7.37 8.68 -10.35
C HIS A 92 -7.50 7.24 -10.85
N MET A 93 -8.01 7.02 -12.07
CA MET A 93 -8.18 5.69 -12.61
C MET A 93 -6.82 5.02 -12.85
N GLY A 94 -6.74 3.71 -12.60
CA GLY A 94 -5.55 2.93 -12.89
C GLY A 94 -5.22 1.89 -11.82
N PRO A 95 -4.15 1.13 -12.05
CA PRO A 95 -3.64 0.14 -11.11
C PRO A 95 -2.85 0.77 -9.96
N TYR A 96 -3.25 0.38 -8.74
CA TYR A 96 -2.58 0.69 -7.48
C TYR A 96 -1.89 -0.56 -6.95
N LEU A 97 -0.74 -0.37 -6.32
CA LEU A 97 0.00 -1.42 -5.63
C LEU A 97 0.00 -1.10 -4.14
N CYS A 98 -0.62 -1.98 -3.35
CA CYS A 98 -0.32 -2.07 -1.92
C CYS A 98 0.93 -2.93 -1.75
N ILE A 99 1.89 -2.48 -0.95
CA ILE A 99 3.14 -3.16 -0.64
C ILE A 99 3.23 -3.34 0.88
N ALA A 100 3.43 -4.58 1.32
CA ALA A 100 3.66 -4.91 2.72
C ALA A 100 5.14 -5.27 2.92
N SER A 101 5.80 -4.60 3.87
CA SER A 101 7.20 -4.82 4.20
C SER A 101 7.42 -4.73 5.71
N ASN A 102 8.21 -5.65 6.25
CA ASN A 102 8.63 -5.64 7.66
C ASN A 102 10.15 -5.79 7.84
N GLY A 103 10.93 -5.51 6.79
CA GLY A 103 12.38 -5.69 6.79
C GLY A 103 12.85 -7.14 6.55
N VAL A 104 11.94 -8.11 6.50
CA VAL A 104 12.23 -9.47 6.05
C VAL A 104 12.10 -9.54 4.51
N PRO A 105 13.16 -9.95 3.78
CA PRO A 105 13.07 -10.16 2.34
C PRO A 105 12.13 -11.33 1.98
N SER A 106 11.30 -11.24 0.93
CA SER A 106 11.01 -10.09 0.08
C SER A 106 9.67 -9.45 0.47
N PRO A 107 9.49 -8.13 0.26
CA PRO A 107 8.18 -7.50 0.37
C PRO A 107 7.16 -8.17 -0.55
N VAL A 108 5.90 -8.22 -0.11
CA VAL A 108 4.78 -8.71 -0.92
C VAL A 108 3.92 -7.56 -1.38
N SER A 109 3.24 -7.71 -2.52
CA SER A 109 2.37 -6.67 -3.04
C SER A 109 1.06 -7.21 -3.59
N ARG A 110 0.01 -6.40 -3.51
CA ARG A 110 -1.31 -6.66 -4.10
C ARG A 110 -1.64 -5.55 -5.08
N ARG A 111 -1.99 -5.94 -6.30
CA ARG A 111 -2.44 -5.04 -7.36
C ARG A 111 -3.95 -4.89 -7.31
N ILE A 112 -4.43 -3.64 -7.37
CA ILE A 112 -5.83 -3.27 -7.28
C ILE A 112 -6.14 -2.29 -8.40
N LEU A 113 -7.08 -2.63 -9.28
CA LEU A 113 -7.52 -1.73 -10.34
C LEU A 113 -8.65 -0.82 -9.84
N LEU A 114 -8.42 0.48 -9.83
CA LEU A 114 -9.46 1.48 -9.61
C LEU A 114 -10.05 1.91 -10.96
N GLN A 115 -11.31 1.59 -11.19
CA GLN A 115 -12.08 2.03 -12.35
C GLN A 115 -13.07 3.12 -11.94
N VAL A 116 -13.17 4.18 -12.75
CA VAL A 116 -14.12 5.27 -12.52
C VAL A 116 -15.11 5.33 -13.68
N HIS A 117 -16.40 5.21 -13.38
CA HIS A 117 -17.45 5.35 -14.40
C HIS A 117 -18.16 6.70 -14.28
N CYS A 118 -18.68 7.17 -15.42
CA CYS A 118 -19.44 8.40 -15.48
C CYS A 118 -20.71 8.29 -14.64
N ALA A 119 -21.13 9.42 -14.06
CA ALA A 119 -22.50 9.63 -13.66
C ALA A 119 -23.38 9.74 -14.92
N THR A 120 -24.16 8.71 -15.27
CA THR A 120 -25.28 8.94 -16.20
C THR A 120 -26.28 9.87 -15.52
N ILE A 121 -26.58 10.96 -16.22
CA ILE A 121 -27.55 12.01 -15.86
C ILE A 121 -28.95 11.41 -15.84
#